data_AF-A0A4D5RAR8-F1
#
_entry.id   AF-A0A4D5RAR8-F1
#
_cell.length_a   1.000
_cell.length_b   1.000
_cell.length_c   1.000
_cell.angle_alpha   90.00
_cell.angle_beta   90.00
_cell.angle_gamma   90.00
#
_symmetry.space_group_name_H-M   'P 1'
#
loop_
_entity.id
_entity.type
_entity.pdbx_description
1 polymer ?
#
loop_
_entity_poly.entity_id
_entity_poly.type
_entity_poly.pdbx_seq_one_letter_code
_entity_poly.pdbx_strand_id
1 'polypeptide(L)'
;MTLRTVLLSLQALLAAAEPDDPQDAVVARQFKENPEMFKLTAQHWAQVYAGGPKHFPEFDAKIKRLLDMGVEEHRARVALSSYSWDLEKATEAIFS
;
A
#
# COMPACT_ATOMS: atom_id res chain seq x y z
N MET A 1 6.10 -30.24 7.55
CA MET A 1 5.71 -28.89 7.98
C MET A 1 4.43 -28.97 8.81
N THR A 2 4.22 -28.04 9.75
CA THR A 2 3.00 -27.90 10.56
C THR A 2 2.35 -26.53 10.34
N LEU A 3 1.08 -26.35 10.72
CA LEU A 3 0.43 -25.03 10.67
C LEU A 3 1.21 -23.97 11.44
N ARG A 4 1.74 -24.32 12.63
CA ARG A 4 2.58 -23.41 13.43
C ARG A 4 3.80 -22.94 12.66
N THR A 5 4.51 -23.84 11.98
CA THR A 5 5.70 -23.46 11.21
C THR A 5 5.36 -22.58 10.01
N VAL A 6 4.23 -22.84 9.34
CA VAL A 6 3.78 -22.01 8.21
C VAL A 6 3.44 -20.59 8.67
N LEU A 7 2.69 -20.44 9.77
CA LEU A 7 2.34 -19.12 10.30
C LEU A 7 3.58 -18.31 10.73
N LEU A 8 4.57 -18.97 11.35
CA LEU A 8 5.84 -18.32 11.68
C LEU A 8 6.63 -17.90 10.44
N SER A 9 6.62 -18.70 9.39
CA SER A 9 7.23 -18.33 8.11
C SER A 9 6.55 -17.13 7.47
N LEU A 10 5.22 -17.03 7.52
CA LEU A 10 4.48 -15.85 7.04
C LEU A 10 4.81 -14.60 7.87
N GLN A 11 4.92 -14.73 9.19
CA GLN A 11 5.36 -13.62 10.04
C GLN A 11 6.80 -13.17 9.70
N ALA A 12 7.70 -14.12 9.44
CA ALA A 12 9.06 -13.81 9.03
C ALA A 12 9.10 -13.11 7.65
N LEU A 13 8.24 -13.52 6.72
CA LEU A 13 8.10 -12.89 5.40
C LEU A 13 7.67 -11.42 5.51
N LEU A 14 6.79 -11.08 6.46
CA LEU A 14 6.42 -9.68 6.72
C LEU A 14 7.59 -8.84 7.26
N ALA A 15 8.56 -9.46 7.93
CA ALA A 15 9.73 -8.78 8.48
C ALA A 15 10.89 -8.69 7.48
N ALA A 16 10.97 -9.63 6.54
CA ALA A 16 12.02 -9.72 5.53
C ALA A 16 11.39 -10.01 4.16
N ALA A 17 11.05 -8.94 3.44
CA ALA A 17 10.52 -9.04 2.09
C ALA A 17 11.61 -9.44 1.09
N GLU A 18 11.23 -10.19 0.05
CA GLU A 18 12.11 -10.60 -1.04
C GLU A 18 11.68 -9.90 -2.35
N PRO A 19 12.19 -8.69 -2.65
CA PRO A 19 11.70 -7.89 -3.76
C PRO A 19 12.24 -8.35 -5.13
N ASP A 20 13.22 -9.25 -5.17
CA ASP A 20 13.76 -9.85 -6.40
C ASP A 20 12.91 -11.02 -6.94
N ASP A 21 12.06 -11.61 -6.10
CA ASP A 21 11.03 -12.58 -6.48
C ASP A 21 9.63 -12.09 -6.06
N PRO A 22 9.07 -11.07 -6.73
CA PRO A 22 7.90 -10.36 -6.22
C PRO A 22 6.58 -11.02 -6.59
N GLN A 23 5.63 -11.05 -5.64
CA GLN A 23 4.23 -11.38 -5.92
C GLN A 23 3.48 -10.21 -6.58
N ASP A 24 3.80 -8.98 -6.20
CA ASP A 24 3.26 -7.73 -6.75
C ASP A 24 4.41 -6.84 -7.24
N ALA A 25 4.48 -6.65 -8.55
CA ALA A 25 5.55 -5.90 -9.20
C ALA A 25 5.54 -4.40 -8.84
N VAL A 26 4.36 -3.81 -8.60
CA VAL A 26 4.23 -2.37 -8.28
C VAL A 26 4.76 -2.12 -6.87
N VAL A 27 4.37 -2.96 -5.92
CA VAL A 27 4.83 -2.86 -4.53
C VAL A 27 6.34 -3.14 -4.43
N ALA A 28 6.84 -4.15 -5.15
CA ALA A 28 8.27 -4.46 -5.18
C ALA A 28 9.10 -3.33 -5.81
N ARG A 29 8.59 -2.70 -6.88
CA ARG A 29 9.21 -1.51 -7.46
C ARG A 29 9.25 -0.36 -6.46
N GLN A 30 8.15 -0.07 -5.78
CA GLN A 30 8.13 0.97 -4.72
C GLN A 30 9.10 0.63 -3.59
N PHE A 31 9.19 -0.63 -3.16
CA PHE A 31 10.14 -1.08 -2.14
C PHE A 31 11.59 -0.81 -2.54
N LYS A 32 11.95 -1.09 -3.80
CA LYS A 32 13.31 -0.91 -4.33
C LYS A 32 13.66 0.54 -4.63
N GLU A 33 12.77 1.26 -5.32
CA GLU A 33 13.02 2.61 -5.85
C GLU A 33 12.74 3.71 -4.81
N ASN A 34 11.76 3.51 -3.91
CA ASN A 34 11.40 4.48 -2.90
C ASN A 34 11.04 3.80 -1.55
N PRO A 35 12.05 3.29 -0.81
CA PRO A 35 11.84 2.54 0.43
C PRO A 35 11.08 3.33 1.51
N GLU A 36 11.26 4.65 1.59
CA GLU A 36 10.57 5.48 2.57
C GLU A 36 9.07 5.59 2.23
N MET A 37 8.74 5.79 0.96
CA MET A 37 7.34 5.79 0.53
C MET A 37 6.69 4.42 0.70
N PHE A 38 7.41 3.32 0.40
CA PHE A 38 6.94 1.97 0.69
C PHE A 38 6.59 1.82 2.18
N LYS A 39 7.47 2.26 3.08
CA LYS A 39 7.25 2.16 4.54
C LYS A 39 6.03 2.95 4.99
N LEU A 40 5.81 4.15 4.46
CA LEU A 40 4.63 4.96 4.76
C LEU A 40 3.36 4.30 4.22
N THR A 41 3.37 3.84 2.96
CA THR A 41 2.26 3.10 2.35
C THR A 41 1.92 1.84 3.16
N ALA A 42 2.92 1.02 3.50
CA ALA A 42 2.71 -0.20 4.29
C ALA A 42 2.12 0.11 5.68
N GLN A 43 2.58 1.18 6.35
CA GLN A 43 2.02 1.60 7.64
C GLN A 43 0.58 2.09 7.52
N HIS A 44 0.26 2.83 6.46
CA HIS A 44 -1.11 3.26 6.16
C HIS A 44 -2.05 2.08 5.94
N TRP A 45 -1.64 1.13 5.10
CA TRP A 45 -2.40 -0.09 4.85
C TRP A 45 -2.58 -0.95 6.11
N ALA A 46 -1.54 -1.06 6.94
CA ALA A 46 -1.62 -1.74 8.22
C ALA A 46 -2.62 -1.05 9.18
N GLN A 47 -2.67 0.28 9.20
CA GLN A 47 -3.65 1.00 10.01
C GLN A 47 -5.08 0.76 9.53
N VAL A 48 -5.33 0.91 8.23
CA VAL A 48 -6.69 0.81 7.65
C VAL A 48 -7.23 -0.62 7.73
N TYR A 49 -6.43 -1.62 7.36
CA TYR A 49 -6.92 -3.00 7.19
C TYR A 49 -6.57 -3.94 8.35
N ALA A 50 -5.62 -3.58 9.19
CA ALA A 50 -5.13 -4.44 10.28
C ALA A 50 -5.08 -3.75 11.66
N GLY A 51 -5.66 -2.55 11.81
CA GLY A 51 -5.74 -1.85 13.10
C GLY A 51 -4.38 -1.34 13.63
N GLY A 52 -3.41 -1.12 12.75
CA GLY A 52 -2.12 -0.52 13.10
C GLY A 52 -2.26 0.87 13.75
N PRO A 53 -1.31 1.28 14.62
CA PRO A 53 -1.48 2.46 15.48
C PRO A 53 -1.16 3.80 14.82
N LYS A 54 -0.66 3.81 13.57
CA LYS A 54 -0.15 5.03 12.92
C LYS A 54 -1.18 5.59 11.94
N HIS A 55 -1.51 6.87 12.10
CA HIS A 55 -2.44 7.58 11.22
C HIS A 55 -1.71 8.51 10.26
N PHE A 56 -2.20 8.61 9.03
CA PHE A 56 -1.62 9.43 7.97
C PHE A 56 -2.68 10.38 7.37
N PRO A 57 -2.98 11.51 8.04
CA PRO A 57 -4.03 12.43 7.60
C PRO A 57 -3.84 12.96 6.17
N GLU A 58 -2.58 13.08 5.70
CA GLU A 58 -2.27 13.50 4.33
C GLU A 58 -2.73 12.49 3.29
N PHE A 59 -2.59 11.19 3.59
CA PHE A 59 -3.06 10.11 2.72
C PHE A 59 -4.57 10.02 2.71
N ASP A 60 -5.20 10.15 3.88
CA ASP A 60 -6.66 10.20 4.03
C ASP A 60 -7.26 11.39 3.28
N ALA A 61 -6.61 12.56 3.33
CA ALA A 61 -7.04 13.74 2.60
C ALA A 61 -7.00 13.54 1.07
N LYS A 62 -5.96 12.87 0.56
CA LYS A 62 -5.86 12.52 -0.88
C LYS A 62 -6.92 11.51 -1.30
N ILE A 63 -7.16 10.50 -0.47
CA ILE A 63 -8.22 9.50 -0.70
C ILE A 63 -9.57 10.20 -0.73
N LYS A 64 -9.86 11.07 0.25
CA LYS A 64 -11.12 11.83 0.31
C LYS A 64 -11.40 12.62 -0.97
N ARG A 65 -10.39 13.25 -1.58
CA ARG A 65 -10.56 13.96 -2.85
C ARG A 65 -11.03 13.04 -3.98
N LEU A 66 -10.54 11.80 -4.04
CA LEU A 66 -11.00 10.81 -5.02
C LEU A 66 -12.41 10.30 -4.69
N LEU A 67 -12.76 10.14 -3.41
CA LEU A 67 -14.14 9.82 -3.01
C LEU A 67 -15.12 10.93 -3.40
N ASP A 68 -14.74 12.20 -3.22
CA ASP A 68 -15.56 13.35 -3.62
C ASP A 68 -15.79 13.37 -5.15
N MET A 69 -14.92 12.74 -5.93
CA MET A 69 -15.08 12.51 -7.38
C MET A 69 -15.89 11.25 -7.74
N GLY A 70 -16.40 10.51 -6.74
CA GLY A 70 -17.19 9.29 -6.92
C GLY A 70 -16.38 8.00 -7.04
N VAL A 71 -15.08 8.02 -6.72
CA VAL A 71 -14.24 6.82 -6.71
C VAL A 71 -14.43 6.06 -5.41
N GLU A 72 -14.56 4.74 -5.48
CA GLU A 72 -14.62 3.86 -4.31
C GLU A 72 -13.31 3.92 -3.50
N GLU A 73 -13.41 3.83 -2.17
CA GLU A 73 -12.30 4.10 -1.25
C GLU A 73 -11.11 3.15 -1.43
N HIS A 74 -11.36 1.85 -1.56
CA HIS A 74 -10.31 0.87 -1.78
C HIS A 74 -9.62 1.11 -3.13
N ARG A 75 -10.38 1.34 -4.21
CA ARG A 75 -9.84 1.69 -5.52
C ARG A 75 -8.99 2.96 -5.48
N ALA A 76 -9.45 4.01 -4.80
CA ALA A 76 -8.71 5.25 -4.62
C ALA A 76 -7.38 5.01 -3.88
N ARG A 77 -7.40 4.22 -2.81
CA ARG A 77 -6.21 3.88 -2.03
C ARG A 77 -5.20 3.05 -2.83
N VAL A 78 -5.66 2.06 -3.61
CA VAL A 78 -4.81 1.26 -4.51
C VAL A 78 -4.13 2.18 -5.53
N ALA A 79 -4.90 2.99 -6.25
CA ALA A 79 -4.35 3.89 -7.27
C ALA A 79 -3.32 4.86 -6.65
N LEU A 80 -3.65 5.55 -5.57
CA LEU A 80 -2.72 6.46 -4.90
C LEU A 80 -1.44 5.73 -4.45
N SER A 81 -1.56 4.51 -3.91
CA SER A 81 -0.39 3.72 -3.47
C SER A 81 0.51 3.31 -4.64
N SER A 82 -0.08 2.98 -5.80
CA SER A 82 0.65 2.59 -7.02
C SER A 82 1.39 3.74 -7.71
N TYR A 83 0.90 4.98 -7.54
CA TYR A 83 1.46 6.19 -8.15
C TYR A 83 2.17 7.10 -7.13
N SER A 84 2.78 6.54 -6.09
CA SER A 84 3.57 7.29 -5.10
C SER A 84 2.79 8.44 -4.44
N TRP A 85 1.50 8.24 -4.22
CA TRP A 85 0.58 9.21 -3.64
C TRP A 85 0.47 10.53 -4.42
N ASP A 86 0.76 10.50 -5.72
CA ASP A 86 0.54 11.60 -6.65
C ASP A 86 -0.94 11.61 -7.07
N LEU A 87 -1.66 12.67 -6.68
CA LEU A 87 -3.10 12.79 -6.92
C LEU A 87 -3.41 12.93 -8.42
N GLU A 88 -2.59 13.67 -9.16
CA GLU A 88 -2.82 13.92 -10.59
C GLU A 88 -2.68 12.63 -11.38
N LYS A 89 -1.57 11.91 -11.17
CA LYS A 89 -1.31 10.62 -11.83
C LYS A 89 -2.31 9.55 -11.44
N ALA A 90 -2.69 9.49 -10.16
CA ALA A 90 -3.69 8.52 -9.70
C ALA A 90 -5.06 8.82 -10.31
N THR A 91 -5.45 10.10 -10.41
CA THR A 91 -6.71 10.52 -11.05
C THR A 91 -6.69 10.15 -12.53
N GLU A 92 -5.62 10.48 -13.25
CA GLU A 92 -5.45 10.13 -14.67
C GLU A 92 -5.58 8.62 -14.88
N ALA A 93 -4.92 7.81 -14.04
CA ALA A 93 -5.00 6.35 -14.13
C ALA A 93 -6.39 5.76 -13.80
N ILE A 94 -7.23 6.46 -13.04
CA ILE A 94 -8.58 6.01 -12.68
C ILE A 94 -9.60 6.30 -13.80
N PHE A 95 -9.44 7.41 -14.49
CA PHE A 95 -10.40 7.95 -15.46
C PHE A 95 -9.97 7.83 -16.93
N SER A 96 -8.75 7.35 -17.20
CA SER A 96 -8.29 6.88 -18.51
C SER A 96 -8.77 5.45 -18.74
#